data_AF-A0A1B0BLL3-F1
#
_entry.id   AF-A0A1B0BLL3-F1
#
_cell.length_a   1.000
_cell.length_b   1.000
_cell.length_c   1.000
_cell.angle_alpha   90.00
_cell.angle_beta   90.00
_cell.angle_gamma   90.00
#
_symmetry.space_group_name_H-M   'P 1'
#
loop_
_entity.id
_entity.type
_entity.pdbx_description
1 polymer ?
#
loop_
_entity_poly.entity_id
_entity_poly.type
_entity_poly.pdbx_seq_one_letter_code
_entity_poly.pdbx_strand_id
1 'polypeptide(L)'
;MSGRGSGGKAKAKPNRAQIILVYNSLVGAGAPLYLTAVLDYLAAEVLELVGNAALDNKRTRIILLHLLLAIRNEDELNKLLSGVTIAQGDVLPNI
;
A
#
# COMPACT_ATOMS: atom_id res chain seq x y z
N MET A 1 56.89 17.68 12.94
CA MET A 1 55.62 17.59 13.68
C MET A 1 54.79 18.83 13.43
N SER A 2 53.64 18.72 12.76
CA SER A 2 52.43 19.52 13.05
C SER A 2 51.33 19.04 12.11
N GLY A 3 50.53 18.09 12.58
CA GLY A 3 49.34 17.65 11.87
C GLY A 3 48.27 18.73 11.90
N ARG A 4 47.38 18.73 10.91
CA ARG A 4 46.07 19.36 11.02
C ARG A 4 45.06 18.66 10.11
N GLY A 5 44.35 17.73 10.75
CA GLY A 5 42.88 17.66 10.75
C GLY A 5 42.15 17.60 9.42
N SER A 6 41.64 16.41 9.13
CA SER A 6 40.58 16.10 8.18
C SER A 6 39.38 17.05 8.26
N GLY A 7 39.17 17.86 7.23
CA GLY A 7 37.91 18.55 6.98
C GLY A 7 36.94 17.61 6.25
N GLY A 8 36.35 16.66 6.97
CA GLY A 8 35.26 15.85 6.44
C GLY A 8 34.11 16.76 6.02
N LYS A 9 33.81 16.80 4.71
CA LYS A 9 32.63 17.48 4.19
C LYS A 9 31.41 16.87 4.88
N ALA A 10 30.74 17.64 5.74
CA ALA A 10 29.49 17.22 6.35
C ALA A 10 28.51 16.84 5.22
N LYS A 11 28.12 15.56 5.13
CA LYS A 11 27.00 15.14 4.29
C LYS A 11 25.80 15.97 4.73
N ALA A 12 25.27 16.78 3.82
CA ALA A 12 24.04 17.52 4.04
C ALA A 12 22.97 16.56 4.54
N LYS A 13 22.45 16.82 5.75
CA LYS A 13 21.32 16.07 6.32
C LYS A 13 20.16 16.20 5.33
N PRO A 14 19.50 15.11 4.93
CA PRO A 14 18.37 15.24 4.00
C PRO A 14 17.33 16.14 4.66
N ASN A 15 17.01 17.26 3.99
CA ASN A 15 15.96 18.16 4.43
C ASN A 15 14.69 17.33 4.57
N ARG A 16 13.99 17.42 5.71
CA ARG A 16 12.74 16.67 5.98
C ARG A 16 11.70 16.79 4.86
N ALA A 17 11.78 17.85 4.05
CA ALA A 17 10.98 18.07 2.86
C ALA A 17 11.23 17.05 1.72
N GLN A 18 12.40 16.40 1.65
CA GLN A 18 12.74 15.45 0.58
C GLN A 18 11.96 14.13 0.66
N ILE A 19 11.30 13.83 1.79
CA ILE A 19 10.61 12.56 1.99
C ILE A 19 9.30 12.46 1.17
N ILE A 20 8.81 13.55 0.56
CA ILE A 20 7.47 13.61 -0.08
C ILE A 20 7.50 14.07 -1.56
N LEU A 21 8.66 14.07 -2.24
CA LEU A 21 8.81 14.72 -3.57
C LEU A 21 9.02 13.73 -4.72
N VAL A 22 8.09 12.79 -4.94
CA VAL A 22 8.16 11.88 -6.11
C VAL A 22 7.32 12.40 -7.29
N TYR A 23 6.35 13.29 -7.06
CA TYR A 23 5.40 13.73 -8.10
C TYR A 23 5.41 15.23 -8.42
N ASN A 24 5.68 16.13 -7.45
CA ASN A 24 5.81 17.57 -7.66
C ASN A 24 6.72 18.17 -6.56
N SER A 25 7.43 19.26 -6.87
CA SER A 25 8.29 19.98 -5.92
C SER A 25 7.51 20.77 -4.85
N LEU A 26 6.22 21.02 -5.04
CA LEU A 26 5.35 21.74 -4.11
C LEU A 26 4.15 20.89 -3.69
N VAL A 27 4.28 20.21 -2.55
CA VAL A 27 3.20 19.44 -1.93
C VAL A 27 2.76 20.15 -0.66
N GLY A 28 1.46 20.48 -0.55
CA GLY A 28 0.90 21.13 0.63
C GLY A 28 0.99 20.23 1.87
N ALA A 29 1.15 20.82 3.06
CA ALA A 29 1.35 20.07 4.30
C ALA A 29 0.24 19.05 4.62
N GLY A 30 -0.99 19.30 4.16
CA GLY A 30 -2.13 18.38 4.33
C GLY A 30 -2.22 17.23 3.33
N ALA A 31 -1.51 17.31 2.20
CA ALA A 31 -1.54 16.27 1.16
C ALA A 31 -1.06 14.88 1.65
N PRO A 32 0.05 14.73 2.39
CA PRO A 32 0.45 13.42 2.92
C PRO A 32 -0.53 12.86 3.94
N LEU A 33 -1.22 13.72 4.71
CA LEU A 33 -2.23 13.29 5.68
C LEU A 33 -3.47 12.75 4.96
N TYR A 34 -3.95 13.48 3.95
CA TYR A 34 -5.08 13.04 3.14
C TYR A 34 -4.78 11.74 2.41
N LEU A 35 -3.60 11.63 1.77
CA LEU A 35 -3.18 10.40 1.11
C LEU A 35 -3.09 9.23 2.09
N THR A 36 -2.49 9.43 3.27
CA THR A 36 -2.43 8.39 4.30
C THR A 36 -3.82 7.94 4.73
N ALA A 37 -4.76 8.87 4.97
CA ALA A 37 -6.11 8.54 5.38
C ALA A 37 -6.86 7.71 4.31
N VAL A 38 -6.71 8.06 3.04
CA VAL A 38 -7.33 7.31 1.93
C VAL A 38 -6.73 5.92 1.81
N LEU A 39 -5.40 5.80 1.90
CA LEU A 39 -4.72 4.51 1.83
C LEU A 39 -5.07 3.60 3.02
N ASP A 40 -5.17 4.17 4.22
CA ASP A 40 -5.52 3.43 5.44
C ASP A 40 -6.96 2.91 5.38
N TYR A 41 -7.90 3.76 4.93
CA TYR A 41 -9.29 3.35 4.71
C TYR A 41 -9.40 2.21 3.69
N LEU A 42 -8.77 2.34 2.53
CA LEU A 42 -8.81 1.30 1.49
C LEU A 42 -8.15 -0.01 1.95
N ALA A 43 -7.05 0.07 2.71
CA ALA A 43 -6.39 -1.11 3.24
C ALA A 43 -7.27 -1.83 4.29
N ALA A 44 -7.94 -1.06 5.16
CA ALA A 44 -8.86 -1.62 6.16
C ALA A 44 -10.04 -2.34 5.51
N GLU A 45 -10.71 -1.70 4.55
CA GLU A 45 -11.86 -2.28 3.82
C GLU A 45 -11.48 -3.61 3.14
N VAL A 46 -10.37 -3.61 2.39
CA VAL A 46 -9.89 -4.83 1.73
C VAL A 46 -9.53 -5.91 2.76
N LEU A 47 -8.87 -5.57 3.87
CA LEU A 47 -8.51 -6.55 4.90
C LEU A 47 -9.72 -7.13 5.63
N GLU A 48 -10.77 -6.35 5.85
CA GLU A 48 -12.02 -6.82 6.45
C GLU A 48 -12.68 -7.88 5.56
N LEU A 49 -12.90 -7.56 4.28
CA LEU A 49 -13.54 -8.48 3.33
C LEU A 49 -12.71 -9.74 3.11
N VAL A 50 -11.39 -9.61 3.03
CA VAL A 50 -10.47 -10.75 2.86
C VAL A 50 -10.38 -11.60 4.13
N GLY A 51 -10.46 -10.98 5.30
CA GLY A 51 -10.56 -11.66 6.58
C GLY A 51 -11.83 -12.51 6.67
N ASN A 52 -12.96 -11.95 6.25
CA ASN A 52 -14.24 -12.67 6.18
C ASN A 52 -14.16 -13.83 5.19
N ALA A 53 -13.62 -13.62 3.99
CA ALA A 53 -13.42 -14.70 3.01
C ALA A 53 -12.47 -15.79 3.52
N ALA A 54 -11.47 -15.46 4.34
CA ALA A 54 -10.61 -16.44 4.98
C ALA A 54 -11.35 -17.27 6.04
N LEU A 55 -12.19 -16.60 6.84
CA LEU A 55 -13.02 -17.23 7.86
C LEU A 55 -14.05 -18.18 7.26
N ASP A 56 -14.71 -17.76 6.16
CA ASP A 56 -15.67 -18.59 5.41
C ASP A 56 -15.01 -19.86 4.87
N ASN A 57 -13.75 -19.75 4.44
CA ASN A 57 -12.92 -20.88 4.02
C ASN A 57 -12.28 -21.66 5.18
N LYS A 58 -12.66 -21.36 6.43
CA LYS A 58 -12.17 -22.01 7.67
C LYS A 58 -10.65 -21.94 7.82
N ARG A 59 -10.04 -20.83 7.41
CA ARG A 59 -8.60 -20.58 7.52
C ARG A 59 -8.35 -19.40 8.46
N THR A 60 -7.32 -19.51 9.29
CA THR A 60 -6.86 -18.42 10.17
C THR A 60 -5.82 -17.50 9.51
N ARG A 61 -5.35 -17.88 8.31
CA ARG A 61 -4.34 -17.13 7.54
C ARG A 61 -4.94 -16.71 6.21
N ILE A 62 -4.72 -15.45 5.86
CA ILE A 62 -5.04 -14.90 4.54
C ILE A 62 -4.11 -15.52 3.48
N ILE A 63 -4.68 -16.00 2.38
CA ILE A 63 -3.96 -16.46 1.19
C ILE A 63 -4.52 -15.73 -0.05
N LEU A 64 -3.85 -15.87 -1.19
CA LEU A 64 -4.17 -15.15 -2.43
C LEU A 64 -5.57 -15.47 -2.98
N LEU A 65 -6.11 -16.67 -2.72
CA LEU A 65 -7.49 -17.01 -3.05
C LEU A 65 -8.51 -16.14 -2.31
N HIS A 66 -8.32 -15.89 -1.01
CA HIS A 66 -9.26 -15.05 -0.24
C HIS A 66 -9.28 -13.61 -0.75
N LEU A 67 -8.12 -13.11 -1.21
CA LEU A 67 -7.99 -11.81 -1.83
C LEU A 67 -8.80 -11.71 -3.12
N LEU A 68 -8.72 -12.73 -3.97
CA LEU A 68 -9.53 -12.80 -5.18
C LEU A 68 -11.02 -12.88 -4.88
N LEU A 69 -11.44 -13.78 -3.98
CA LEU A 69 -12.86 -13.95 -3.64
C LEU A 69 -13.47 -12.65 -3.10
N ALA A 70 -12.79 -11.99 -2.17
CA ALA A 70 -13.26 -10.73 -1.61
C ALA A 70 -13.37 -9.62 -2.66
N ILE A 71 -12.32 -9.42 -3.49
CA ILE A 71 -12.30 -8.35 -4.49
C ILE A 71 -13.30 -8.59 -5.60
N ARG A 72 -13.48 -9.84 -6.05
CA ARG A 72 -14.36 -10.15 -7.20
C ARG A 72 -15.83 -10.26 -6.82
N ASN A 73 -16.14 -10.51 -5.54
CA ASN A 73 -17.51 -10.55 -5.02
C ASN A 73 -18.01 -9.19 -4.51
N GLU A 74 -17.15 -8.19 -4.40
CA GLU A 74 -17.52 -6.83 -4.01
C GLU A 74 -17.51 -5.92 -5.25
N ASP A 75 -18.63 -5.24 -5.50
CA ASP A 75 -18.88 -4.54 -6.76
C ASP A 75 -17.95 -3.34 -6.99
N GLU A 76 -17.68 -2.56 -5.94
CA GLU A 76 -16.86 -1.35 -6.04
C GLU A 76 -15.39 -1.68 -6.29
N LEU A 77 -14.84 -2.65 -5.57
CA LEU A 77 -13.48 -3.17 -5.68
C LEU A 77 -13.30 -3.94 -6.99
N ASN A 78 -14.28 -4.75 -7.42
CA ASN A 78 -14.20 -5.44 -8.71
C ASN A 78 -14.13 -4.43 -9.86
N LYS A 79 -14.89 -3.33 -9.77
CA LYS A 79 -14.86 -2.25 -10.76
C LYS A 79 -13.53 -1.48 -10.71
N LEU A 80 -13.09 -1.10 -9.51
CA LEU A 80 -11.83 -0.39 -9.27
C LEU A 80 -10.62 -1.19 -9.77
N LEU A 81 -10.64 -2.52 -9.61
CA LEU A 81 -9.55 -3.44 -9.92
C LEU A 81 -9.85 -4.32 -11.15
N SER A 82 -10.73 -3.87 -12.04
CA SER A 82 -11.17 -4.60 -13.23
C SER A 82 -10.01 -5.03 -14.15
N GLY A 83 -8.96 -4.22 -14.27
CA GLY A 83 -7.77 -4.52 -15.06
C GLY A 83 -6.59 -5.17 -14.31
N VAL A 84 -6.76 -5.51 -13.02
CA VAL A 84 -5.66 -6.03 -12.19
C VAL A 84 -5.73 -7.55 -12.11
N THR A 85 -4.61 -8.23 -12.39
CA THR A 85 -4.47 -9.68 -12.18
C THR A 85 -3.92 -9.96 -10.79
N ILE A 86 -4.65 -10.76 -10.01
CA ILE A 86 -4.19 -11.25 -8.70
C ILE A 86 -3.46 -12.57 -8.92
N ALA A 87 -2.15 -12.58 -8.69
CA ALA A 87 -1.34 -13.80 -8.82
C ALA A 87 -1.86 -14.88 -7.86
N GLN A 88 -1.94 -16.13 -8.33
CA GLN A 88 -2.43 -17.28 -7.56
C GLN A 88 -3.83 -17.13 -6.95
N GLY A 89 -4.58 -16.09 -7.35
CA GLY A 89 -6.03 -16.14 -7.29
C GLY A 89 -6.47 -17.11 -8.39
N ASP A 90 -7.26 -18.12 -8.04
CA ASP A 90 -7.90 -18.99 -9.03
C ASP A 90 -8.93 -18.18 -9.84
N VAL A 91 -9.98 -18.80 -10.36
CA VAL A 91 -11.14 -18.08 -10.91
C VAL A 91 -12.33 -18.18 -9.95
N LEU A 92 -13.25 -17.20 -10.03
CA LEU A 92 -14.54 -17.36 -9.37
C LEU A 92 -15.28 -18.54 -10.01
N PRO A 93 -15.84 -19.48 -9.22
CA PRO A 93 -16.70 -20.52 -9.75
C PRO A 93 -17.89 -19.91 -10.49
N ASN A 94 -18.03 -20.22 -11.77
CA ASN A 94 -19.14 -19.80 -12.63
C ASN A 94 -19.57 -20.99 -13.50
N ILE A 95 -20.87 -21.18 -13.70
CA ILE A 95 -21.45 -22.26 -14.52
C ILE A 95 -22.04 -21.66 -15.80
#